data_AF-A0A4Z2ETW6-F1
#
_entry.id   AF-A0A4Z2ETW6-F1
#
_cell.length_a   1.000
_cell.length_b   1.000
_cell.length_c   1.000
_cell.angle_alpha   90.00
_cell.angle_beta   90.00
_cell.angle_gamma   90.00
#
_symmetry.space_group_name_H-M   'P 1'
#
loop_
_entity.id
_entity.type
_entity.pdbx_description
1 polymer ?
#
loop_
_entity_poly.entity_id
_entity_poly.type
_entity_poly.pdbx_seq_one_letter_code
_entity_poly.pdbx_strand_id
1 'polypeptide(L)'
;MKMFCRTDQQCICYLCSVDEHKGHDIVSAAAESTQRQSELEGSRLNIQQRIQDREKDLKLLHQEVDAFNLSADKTVEDSEKIFTDLIHLMENKHSDVKQQVRSQQKSEVSRVKDLQEKLEQEISELKRNGAKLKLLSHTEDPNQFLLNYPSLAPRGESADIIISPLRYFEDVTAAVSEVGDKLQDVLGDNWTNISLAVTVVYVLLLPLQSEPETSAGFLLSPMAFFRILLEIAYPT
;
A
#
# COMPACT_ATOMS: atom_id res chain seq x y z
N MET A 1 -15.07 -42.17 -70.19
CA MET A 1 -15.77 -41.42 -69.13
C MET A 1 -15.07 -41.69 -67.80
N LYS A 2 -14.75 -40.66 -67.01
CA LYS A 2 -14.17 -40.81 -65.66
C LYS A 2 -15.29 -40.76 -64.61
N MET A 3 -15.31 -41.74 -63.72
CA MET A 3 -16.27 -41.86 -62.62
C MET A 3 -15.54 -41.62 -61.29
N PHE A 4 -16.28 -41.36 -60.22
CA PHE A 4 -15.76 -41.26 -58.87
C PHE A 4 -16.56 -42.19 -57.97
N CYS A 5 -15.87 -43.06 -57.23
CA CYS A 5 -16.48 -43.89 -56.21
C CYS A 5 -16.38 -43.17 -54.87
N ARG A 6 -17.51 -42.80 -54.27
CA ARG A 6 -17.57 -42.13 -52.95
C ARG A 6 -17.26 -43.08 -51.80
N THR A 7 -17.62 -44.35 -51.95
CA THR A 7 -17.30 -45.39 -50.97
C THR A 7 -15.78 -45.51 -50.78
N ASP A 8 -15.03 -45.51 -51.89
CA ASP A 8 -13.58 -45.69 -51.87
C ASP A 8 -12.77 -44.39 -52.05
N GLN A 9 -13.46 -43.24 -52.19
CA GLN A 9 -12.88 -41.90 -52.37
C GLN A 9 -11.83 -41.79 -53.49
N GLN A 10 -12.06 -42.45 -54.63
CA GLN A 10 -11.11 -42.45 -55.75
C GLN A 10 -11.77 -42.30 -57.13
N CYS A 11 -11.00 -41.74 -58.07
CA CYS A 11 -11.39 -41.65 -59.47
C CYS A 11 -11.19 -43.01 -60.16
N ILE A 12 -12.22 -43.53 -60.81
CA ILE A 12 -12.20 -44.83 -61.47
C ILE A 12 -12.60 -44.69 -62.96
N CYS A 13 -12.24 -45.68 -63.78
CA CYS A 13 -12.73 -45.76 -65.16
C CYS A 13 -14.13 -46.37 -65.22
N TYR A 14 -14.80 -46.28 -66.37
CA TYR A 14 -16.14 -46.83 -66.54
C TYR A 14 -16.20 -48.36 -66.37
N LEU A 15 -15.16 -49.10 -66.78
CA LEU A 15 -15.12 -50.57 -66.63
C LEU A 15 -15.04 -50.97 -65.15
N CYS A 16 -14.19 -50.31 -64.36
CA CYS A 16 -14.09 -50.52 -62.92
C CYS A 16 -15.43 -50.26 -62.20
N SER A 17 -16.26 -49.34 -62.70
CA SER A 17 -17.56 -49.01 -62.09
C SER A 17 -18.62 -50.12 -62.20
N VAL A 18 -18.49 -51.00 -63.21
CA VAL A 18 -19.45 -52.10 -63.45
C VAL A 18 -18.94 -53.47 -63.01
N ASP A 19 -17.67 -53.56 -62.62
CA ASP A 19 -17.00 -54.77 -62.16
C ASP A 19 -16.54 -54.63 -60.69
N GLU A 20 -15.32 -54.16 -60.45
CA GLU A 20 -14.69 -54.07 -59.12
C GLU A 20 -15.47 -53.22 -58.11
N HIS A 21 -16.08 -52.11 -58.56
CA HIS A 21 -16.83 -51.18 -57.70
C HIS A 21 -18.35 -51.39 -57.80
N LYS A 22 -18.80 -52.54 -58.29
CA LYS A 22 -20.22 -52.82 -58.49
C LYS A 22 -20.98 -52.78 -57.16
N GLY A 23 -21.98 -51.90 -57.07
CA GLY A 23 -22.79 -51.70 -55.87
C GLY A 23 -22.27 -50.61 -54.92
N HIS A 24 -21.14 -49.97 -55.22
CA HIS A 24 -20.67 -48.80 -54.49
C HIS A 24 -21.41 -47.52 -54.94
N ASP A 25 -21.36 -46.47 -54.13
CA ASP A 25 -21.87 -45.16 -54.51
C ASP A 25 -20.93 -44.53 -55.55
N ILE A 26 -21.33 -44.62 -56.83
CA ILE A 26 -20.55 -44.15 -57.97
C ILE A 26 -21.29 -43.02 -58.66
N VAL A 27 -20.59 -41.90 -58.81
CA VAL A 27 -21.07 -40.71 -59.52
C VAL A 27 -20.11 -40.34 -60.65
N SER A 28 -20.50 -39.44 -61.55
CA SER A 28 -19.54 -38.89 -62.50
C SER A 28 -18.51 -38.02 -61.77
N ALA A 29 -17.25 -38.04 -62.20
CA ALA A 29 -16.22 -37.22 -61.56
C ALA A 29 -16.57 -35.70 -61.62
N ALA A 30 -17.29 -35.27 -62.67
CA ALA A 30 -17.74 -33.88 -62.82
C ALA A 30 -18.82 -33.50 -61.79
N ALA A 31 -19.78 -34.39 -61.53
CA ALA A 31 -20.80 -34.17 -60.51
C ALA A 31 -20.21 -34.11 -59.10
N GLU A 32 -19.30 -35.05 -58.75
CA GLU A 32 -18.61 -35.02 -57.46
C GLU A 32 -17.78 -33.75 -57.29
N SER A 33 -17.00 -33.38 -58.32
CA SER A 33 -16.20 -32.15 -58.29
C SER A 33 -17.06 -30.92 -58.04
N THR A 34 -18.26 -30.85 -58.64
CA THR A 34 -19.18 -29.73 -58.46
C THR A 34 -19.73 -29.68 -57.03
N GLN A 35 -20.09 -30.83 -56.46
CA GLN A 35 -20.53 -30.93 -55.06
C GLN A 35 -19.40 -30.52 -54.09
N ARG A 36 -18.19 -31.08 -54.24
CA ARG A 36 -17.04 -30.74 -53.38
C ARG A 36 -16.64 -29.28 -53.49
N GLN A 37 -16.76 -28.69 -54.68
CA GLN A 37 -16.50 -27.27 -54.86
C GLN A 37 -17.52 -26.40 -54.14
N SER A 38 -18.80 -26.79 -54.11
CA SER A 38 -19.83 -26.10 -53.30
C SER A 38 -19.59 -26.25 -51.80
N GLU A 39 -19.20 -27.44 -51.33
CA GLU A 39 -18.86 -27.68 -49.92
C GLU A 39 -17.65 -26.84 -49.49
N LEU A 40 -16.59 -26.83 -50.32
CA LEU A 40 -15.37 -26.04 -50.08
C LEU A 40 -15.68 -24.54 -49.99
N GLU A 41 -16.53 -24.04 -50.88
CA GLU A 41 -16.95 -22.63 -50.85
C GLU A 41 -17.74 -22.29 -49.58
N GLY A 42 -18.62 -23.19 -49.12
CA GLY A 42 -19.30 -23.07 -47.83
C GLY A 42 -18.33 -23.03 -46.65
N SER A 43 -17.35 -23.95 -46.63
CA SER A 43 -16.30 -23.96 -45.59
C SER A 43 -15.44 -22.69 -45.61
N ARG A 44 -15.11 -22.18 -46.81
CA ARG A 44 -14.35 -20.93 -46.97
C ARG A 44 -15.09 -19.74 -46.36
N LEU A 45 -16.39 -19.61 -46.64
CA LEU A 45 -17.22 -18.55 -46.06
C LEU A 45 -17.36 -18.70 -44.54
N ASN A 46 -17.50 -19.93 -44.03
CA ASN A 46 -17.54 -20.19 -42.58
C ASN A 46 -16.23 -19.75 -41.88
N ILE A 47 -15.07 -20.10 -42.45
CA ILE A 47 -13.77 -19.69 -41.91
C ILE A 47 -13.64 -18.17 -41.92
N GLN A 48 -14.03 -17.50 -43.02
CA GLN A 48 -13.99 -16.04 -43.10
C GLN A 48 -14.86 -15.37 -42.02
N GLN A 49 -16.06 -15.91 -41.76
CA GLN A 49 -16.91 -15.43 -40.69
C GLN A 49 -16.26 -15.61 -39.31
N ARG A 50 -15.69 -16.80 -39.04
CA ARG A 50 -14.98 -17.07 -37.78
C ARG A 50 -13.79 -16.14 -37.56
N ILE A 51 -13.02 -15.83 -38.61
CA ILE A 51 -11.92 -14.87 -38.54
C ILE A 51 -12.45 -13.50 -38.11
N GLN A 52 -13.51 -13.00 -38.76
CA GLN A 52 -14.10 -11.70 -38.39
C GLN A 52 -14.61 -11.67 -36.95
N ASP A 53 -15.21 -12.76 -36.47
CA ASP A 53 -15.69 -12.82 -35.09
C ASP A 53 -14.52 -12.88 -34.09
N ARG A 54 -13.46 -13.65 -34.38
CA ARG A 54 -12.24 -13.66 -33.56
C ARG A 54 -11.50 -12.32 -33.56
N GLU A 55 -11.51 -11.58 -34.67
CA GLU A 55 -10.96 -10.22 -34.73
C GLU A 55 -11.74 -9.23 -33.84
N LYS A 56 -13.06 -9.41 -33.71
CA LYS A 56 -13.88 -8.63 -32.76
C LYS A 56 -13.55 -9.01 -31.32
N ASP A 57 -13.47 -10.31 -31.02
CA ASP A 57 -13.10 -10.81 -29.69
C ASP A 57 -11.73 -10.26 -29.27
N LEU A 58 -10.75 -10.28 -30.19
CA LEU A 58 -9.41 -9.73 -29.96
C LEU A 58 -9.45 -8.24 -29.61
N LYS A 59 -10.29 -7.45 -30.30
CA LYS A 59 -10.45 -6.02 -30.00
C LYS A 59 -11.07 -5.79 -28.62
N LEU A 60 -12.06 -6.59 -28.23
CA LEU A 60 -12.66 -6.52 -26.89
C LEU A 60 -11.63 -6.86 -25.81
N LEU A 61 -10.80 -7.88 -26.03
CA LEU A 61 -9.72 -8.23 -25.10
C LEU A 61 -8.68 -7.10 -24.96
N HIS A 62 -8.32 -6.42 -26.04
CA HIS A 62 -7.43 -5.25 -25.93
C HIS A 62 -8.07 -4.13 -25.08
N GLN A 63 -9.34 -3.84 -25.31
CA GLN A 63 -10.07 -2.83 -24.53
C GLN A 63 -10.16 -3.21 -23.05
N GLU A 64 -10.37 -4.49 -22.74
CA GLU A 64 -10.41 -4.99 -21.36
C GLU A 64 -9.05 -4.85 -20.68
N VAL A 65 -7.95 -5.16 -21.38
CA VAL A 65 -6.58 -4.96 -20.87
C VAL A 65 -6.32 -3.48 -20.59
N ASP A 66 -6.69 -2.58 -21.50
CA ASP A 66 -6.54 -1.14 -21.31
C ASP A 66 -7.36 -0.63 -20.11
N ALA A 67 -8.61 -1.10 -19.98
CA ALA A 67 -9.48 -0.76 -18.86
C ALA A 67 -8.93 -1.28 -17.53
N PHE A 68 -8.38 -2.50 -17.52
CA PHE A 68 -7.74 -3.10 -16.36
C PHE A 68 -6.52 -2.29 -15.90
N ASN A 69 -5.64 -1.94 -16.83
CA ASN A 69 -4.46 -1.11 -16.54
C ASN A 69 -4.87 0.25 -15.98
N LEU A 70 -5.84 0.93 -16.60
CA LEU A 70 -6.34 2.21 -16.12
C LEU A 70 -6.94 2.09 -14.70
N SER A 71 -7.68 1.02 -14.43
CA SER A 71 -8.25 0.75 -13.11
C SER A 71 -7.17 0.47 -12.07
N ALA A 72 -6.12 -0.26 -12.43
CA ALA A 72 -4.99 -0.56 -11.55
C ALA A 72 -4.22 0.73 -11.21
N ASP A 73 -3.83 1.51 -12.22
CA ASP A 73 -3.15 2.79 -12.05
C ASP A 73 -3.97 3.74 -11.18
N LYS A 74 -5.30 3.80 -11.41
CA LYS A 74 -6.19 4.63 -10.60
C LYS A 74 -6.23 4.19 -9.13
N THR A 75 -6.28 2.88 -8.90
CA THR A 75 -6.26 2.31 -7.55
C THR A 75 -4.95 2.62 -6.84
N VAL A 76 -3.82 2.55 -7.54
CA VAL A 76 -2.50 2.94 -7.02
C VAL A 76 -2.50 4.42 -6.63
N GLU A 77 -2.88 5.32 -7.54
CA GLU A 77 -2.95 6.77 -7.28
C GLU A 77 -3.80 7.10 -6.05
N ASP A 78 -5.01 6.52 -5.98
CA ASP A 78 -5.92 6.75 -4.86
C ASP A 78 -5.33 6.22 -3.54
N SER A 79 -4.66 5.06 -3.56
CA SER A 79 -3.99 4.50 -2.39
C SER A 79 -2.79 5.35 -1.93
N GLU A 80 -1.98 5.84 -2.86
CA GLU A 80 -0.83 6.71 -2.57
C GLU A 80 -1.29 8.01 -1.91
N LYS A 81 -2.39 8.58 -2.39
CA LYS A 81 -3.00 9.78 -1.79
C LYS A 81 -3.43 9.52 -0.34
N ILE A 82 -4.11 8.40 -0.07
CA ILE A 82 -4.54 8.02 1.28
C ILE A 82 -3.34 7.89 2.21
N PHE A 83 -2.29 7.18 1.79
CA PHE A 83 -1.08 7.03 2.60
C PHE A 83 -0.35 8.36 2.82
N THR A 84 -0.30 9.22 1.81
CA THR A 84 0.29 10.56 1.92
C THR A 84 -0.44 11.41 2.95
N ASP A 85 -1.78 11.41 2.94
CA ASP A 85 -2.60 12.14 3.92
C ASP A 85 -2.35 11.62 5.35
N LEU A 86 -2.21 10.29 5.51
CA LEU A 86 -1.89 9.67 6.80
C LEU A 86 -0.48 10.04 7.29
N ILE A 87 0.52 10.06 6.41
CA ILE A 87 1.88 10.47 6.75
C ILE A 87 1.87 11.92 7.24
N HIS A 88 1.22 12.83 6.52
CA HIS A 88 1.11 14.22 6.93
C HIS A 88 0.39 14.40 8.28
N LEU A 89 -0.67 13.63 8.54
CA LEU A 89 -1.32 13.63 9.84
C LEU A 89 -0.35 13.21 10.96
N MET A 90 0.45 12.16 10.74
CA MET A 90 1.42 11.67 11.72
C MET A 90 2.56 12.67 11.95
N GLU A 91 3.07 13.29 10.89
CA GLU A 91 4.07 14.37 10.98
C GLU A 91 3.57 15.55 11.82
N ASN A 92 2.32 15.96 11.60
CA ASN A 92 1.68 17.03 12.37
C ASN A 92 1.59 16.64 13.85
N LYS A 93 1.14 15.42 14.18
CA LYS A 93 1.05 14.95 15.58
C LYS A 93 2.42 14.81 16.25
N HIS A 94 3.42 14.36 15.51
CA HIS A 94 4.81 14.37 15.99
C HIS A 94 5.28 15.79 16.32
N SER A 95 4.98 16.77 15.46
CA SER A 95 5.30 18.18 15.72
C SER A 95 4.57 18.73 16.95
N ASP A 96 3.28 18.42 17.11
CA ASP A 96 2.47 18.84 18.27
C ASP A 96 3.11 18.36 19.59
N VAL A 97 3.42 17.06 19.70
CA VAL A 97 4.03 16.46 20.90
C VAL A 97 5.38 17.12 21.18
N LYS A 98 6.23 17.28 20.16
CA LYS A 98 7.53 17.93 20.29
C LYS A 98 7.39 19.35 20.82
N GLN A 99 6.46 20.13 20.28
CA GLN A 99 6.23 21.50 20.71
C GLN A 99 5.73 21.57 22.15
N GLN A 100 4.81 20.69 22.55
CA GLN A 100 4.28 20.65 23.91
C GLN A 100 5.38 20.35 24.93
N VAL A 101 6.22 19.33 24.68
CA VAL A 101 7.36 18.99 25.55
C VAL A 101 8.34 20.16 25.66
N ARG A 102 8.69 20.81 24.54
CA ARG A 102 9.63 21.95 24.56
C ARG A 102 9.05 23.17 25.27
N SER A 103 7.75 23.44 25.12
CA SER A 103 7.07 24.51 25.83
C SER A 103 7.09 24.28 27.35
N GLN A 104 6.72 23.07 27.78
CA GLN A 104 6.74 22.71 29.20
C GLN A 104 8.16 22.75 29.78
N GLN A 105 9.14 22.21 29.05
CA GLN A 105 10.55 22.28 29.44
C GLN A 105 10.99 23.73 29.66
N LYS A 106 10.68 24.64 28.73
CA LYS A 106 11.05 26.05 28.82
C LYS A 106 10.42 26.72 30.04
N SER A 107 9.13 26.46 30.29
CA SER A 107 8.39 27.02 31.42
C SER A 107 8.97 26.56 32.76
N GLU A 108 9.16 25.25 32.94
CA GLU A 108 9.69 24.68 34.19
C GLU A 108 11.14 25.10 34.45
N VAL A 109 11.98 25.13 33.40
CA VAL A 109 13.37 25.62 33.53
C VAL A 109 13.39 27.10 33.94
N SER A 110 12.49 27.94 33.40
CA SER A 110 12.38 29.34 33.82
C SER A 110 12.01 29.43 35.29
N ARG A 111 11.00 28.68 35.73
CA ARG A 111 10.53 28.66 37.12
C ARG A 111 11.64 28.24 38.09
N VAL A 112 12.43 27.22 37.74
CA VAL A 112 13.57 26.77 38.54
C VAL A 112 14.66 27.83 38.61
N LYS A 113 14.98 28.51 37.49
CA LYS A 113 15.95 29.61 37.48
C LYS A 113 15.52 30.79 38.36
N ASP A 114 14.25 31.18 38.31
CA ASP A 114 13.74 32.26 39.16
C ASP A 114 13.87 31.93 40.66
N LEU A 115 13.64 30.66 41.03
CA LEU A 115 13.85 30.18 42.40
C LEU A 115 15.34 30.16 42.77
N GLN A 116 16.20 29.74 41.84
CA GLN A 116 17.65 29.75 42.04
C GLN A 116 18.17 31.17 42.27
N GLU A 117 17.75 32.16 41.47
CA GLU A 117 18.16 33.56 41.64
C GLU A 117 17.72 34.12 43.01
N LYS A 118 16.50 33.82 43.45
CA LYS A 118 16.00 34.22 44.77
C LYS A 118 16.85 33.63 45.91
N LEU A 119 17.17 32.34 45.82
CA LEU A 119 18.03 31.67 46.79
C LEU A 119 19.45 32.27 46.81
N GLU A 120 20.03 32.56 45.65
CA GLU A 120 21.36 33.17 45.56
C GLU A 120 21.39 34.57 46.19
N GLN A 121 20.32 35.36 46.02
CA GLN A 121 20.14 36.64 46.70
C GLN A 121 20.03 36.49 48.22
N GLU A 122 19.18 35.57 48.70
CA GLU A 122 18.99 35.30 50.12
C GLU A 122 20.30 34.84 50.78
N ILE A 123 21.04 33.92 50.17
CA ILE A 123 22.36 33.48 50.64
C ILE A 123 23.33 34.67 50.72
N SER A 124 23.32 35.56 49.74
CA SER A 124 24.19 36.74 49.71
C SER A 124 23.84 37.75 50.82
N GLU A 125 22.56 37.94 51.10
CA GLU A 125 22.08 38.76 52.21
C GLU A 125 22.43 38.16 53.57
N LEU A 126 22.21 36.86 53.75
CA LEU A 126 22.58 36.13 54.96
C LEU A 126 24.09 36.20 55.21
N LYS A 127 24.94 36.01 54.18
CA LYS A 127 26.40 36.18 54.29
C LYS A 127 26.78 37.60 54.73
N ARG A 128 26.15 38.63 54.16
CA ARG A 128 26.40 40.04 54.52
C ARG A 128 25.97 40.33 55.97
N ASN A 129 24.80 39.87 56.38
CA ASN A 129 24.29 40.05 57.74
C ASN A 129 25.15 39.29 58.76
N GLY A 130 25.57 38.06 58.44
CA GLY A 130 26.52 37.30 59.25
C GLY A 130 27.86 38.02 59.45
N ALA A 131 28.39 38.66 58.40
CA ALA A 131 29.61 39.47 58.52
C ALA A 131 29.43 40.71 59.41
N LYS A 132 28.29 41.41 59.33
CA LYS A 132 27.96 42.56 60.20
C LYS A 132 27.81 42.13 61.66
N LEU A 133 27.13 41.02 61.93
CA LEU A 133 27.02 40.45 63.28
C LEU A 133 28.39 40.06 63.84
N LYS A 134 29.26 39.47 63.01
CA LYS A 134 30.65 39.18 63.39
C LYS A 134 31.39 40.45 63.77
N LEU A 135 31.30 41.53 62.98
CA LEU A 135 31.93 42.81 63.33
C LEU A 135 31.39 43.39 64.64
N LEU A 136 30.07 43.38 64.83
CA LEU A 136 29.43 43.88 66.04
C LEU A 136 29.87 43.10 67.30
N SER A 137 30.05 41.78 67.20
CA SER A 137 30.53 40.94 68.32
C SER A 137 31.97 41.26 68.77
N HIS A 138 32.77 41.94 67.94
CA HIS A 138 34.13 42.39 68.29
C HIS A 138 34.17 43.86 68.73
N THR A 139 33.02 44.54 68.89
CA THR A 139 32.98 45.94 69.31
C THR A 139 33.16 46.04 70.83
N GLU A 140 34.21 46.74 71.28
CA GLU A 140 34.54 46.88 72.70
C GLU A 140 33.65 47.89 73.46
N ASP A 141 33.06 48.87 72.76
CA ASP A 141 32.16 49.87 73.36
C ASP A 141 30.74 49.30 73.58
N PRO A 142 30.29 49.14 74.83
CA PRO A 142 28.97 48.59 75.13
C PRO A 142 27.81 49.42 74.58
N ASN A 143 27.97 50.75 74.48
CA ASN A 143 26.91 51.62 73.98
C ASN A 143 26.71 51.47 72.47
N GLN A 144 27.80 51.40 71.70
CA GLN A 144 27.74 51.11 70.26
C GLN A 144 27.21 49.72 69.96
N PHE A 145 27.51 48.72 70.80
CA PHE A 145 26.93 47.40 70.68
C PHE A 145 25.40 47.44 70.80
N LEU A 146 24.90 48.06 71.88
CA LEU A 146 23.47 48.13 72.19
C LEU A 146 22.67 48.95 71.16
N LEU A 147 23.26 50.02 70.60
CA LEU A 147 22.59 50.83 69.57
C LEU A 147 22.42 50.08 68.24
N ASN A 148 23.41 49.26 67.84
CA ASN A 148 23.41 48.60 66.53
C ASN A 148 22.73 47.21 66.54
N TYR A 149 22.70 46.52 67.69
CA TYR A 149 22.14 45.18 67.82
C TYR A 149 20.68 45.02 67.33
N PRO A 150 19.71 45.90 67.65
CA PRO A 150 18.31 45.74 67.24
C PRO A 150 18.12 45.73 65.71
N SER A 151 18.99 46.43 64.97
CA SER A 151 18.93 46.51 63.51
C SER A 151 19.47 45.27 62.78
N LEU A 152 20.18 44.39 63.51
CA LEU A 152 20.79 43.18 62.99
C LEU A 152 20.17 41.90 63.54
N ALA A 153 19.17 42.01 64.41
CA ALA A 153 18.43 40.87 64.92
C ALA A 153 17.83 40.07 63.74
N PRO A 154 17.95 38.73 63.74
CA PRO A 154 17.45 37.91 62.64
C PRO A 154 15.96 38.17 62.42
N ARG A 155 15.58 38.56 61.20
CA ARG A 155 14.18 38.60 60.76
C ARG A 155 13.80 37.16 60.37
N GLY A 156 12.65 36.69 60.84
CA GLY A 156 12.27 35.28 60.95
C GLY A 156 12.40 34.39 59.70
N GLU A 157 12.29 33.09 60.00
CA GLU A 157 12.50 31.87 59.20
C GLU A 157 12.27 31.97 57.69
N SER A 158 13.27 31.55 56.93
CA SER A 158 13.21 31.29 55.49
C SER A 158 12.28 30.09 55.23
N ALA A 159 11.37 30.20 54.26
CA ALA A 159 10.53 29.08 53.87
C ALA A 159 11.39 27.97 53.22
N ASP A 160 11.31 26.75 53.75
CA ASP A 160 11.96 25.59 53.16
C ASP A 160 11.42 25.34 51.74
N ILE A 161 12.33 25.30 50.76
CA ILE A 161 11.97 24.97 49.39
C ILE A 161 11.83 23.46 49.29
N ILE A 162 10.57 23.00 49.24
CA ILE A 162 10.25 21.60 48.95
C ILE A 162 10.47 21.34 47.46
N ILE A 163 11.57 20.68 47.12
CA ILE A 163 11.83 20.18 45.78
C ILE A 163 11.14 18.82 45.65
N SER A 164 10.02 18.78 44.92
CA SER A 164 9.29 17.53 44.66
C SER A 164 10.08 16.64 43.67
N PRO A 165 10.13 15.31 43.85
CA PRO A 165 10.77 14.41 42.90
C PRO A 165 10.12 14.50 41.52
N LEU A 166 10.91 14.85 40.50
CA LEU A 166 10.45 15.07 39.14
C LEU A 166 10.14 13.74 38.43
N ARG A 167 8.90 13.58 37.94
CA ARG A 167 8.61 12.74 36.77
C ARG A 167 8.74 13.64 35.55
N TYR A 168 9.86 13.55 34.83
CA TYR A 168 10.22 14.55 33.83
C TYR A 168 9.28 14.53 32.62
N PHE A 169 9.24 13.44 31.85
CA PHE A 169 8.35 13.26 30.69
C PHE A 169 8.11 11.77 30.37
N GLU A 170 8.31 10.88 31.34
CA GLU A 170 8.16 9.43 31.18
C GLU A 170 6.73 9.06 30.78
N ASP A 171 5.74 9.70 31.42
CA ASP A 171 4.32 9.50 31.11
C ASP A 171 3.97 9.94 29.68
N VAL A 172 4.65 10.97 29.15
CA VAL A 172 4.49 11.39 27.74
C VAL A 172 5.03 10.32 26.80
N THR A 173 6.19 9.75 27.13
CA THR A 173 6.80 8.68 26.33
C THR A 173 5.94 7.42 26.34
N ALA A 174 5.39 7.05 27.51
CA ALA A 174 4.47 5.92 27.64
C ALA A 174 3.19 6.14 26.82
N ALA A 175 2.59 7.33 26.90
CA ALA A 175 1.39 7.67 26.12
C ALA A 175 1.64 7.66 24.61
N VAL A 176 2.78 8.17 24.13
CA VAL A 176 3.16 8.10 22.71
C VAL A 176 3.39 6.66 22.26
N SER A 177 3.98 5.83 23.11
CA SER A 177 4.21 4.41 22.81
C SER A 177 2.87 3.66 22.67
N GLU A 178 1.92 3.90 23.57
CA GLU A 178 0.57 3.31 23.49
C GLU A 178 -0.16 3.68 22.19
N VAL A 179 0.01 4.91 21.70
CA VAL A 179 -0.53 5.32 20.39
C VAL A 179 0.14 4.56 19.25
N GLY A 180 1.46 4.34 19.33
CA GLY A 180 2.21 3.55 18.35
C GLY A 180 1.74 2.11 18.27
N ASP A 181 1.60 1.45 19.42
CA ASP A 181 1.13 0.06 19.51
C ASP A 181 -0.27 -0.09 18.90
N LYS A 182 -1.20 0.82 19.26
CA LYS A 182 -2.56 0.83 18.70
C LYS A 182 -2.59 1.02 17.18
N LEU A 183 -1.72 1.88 16.65
CA LEU A 183 -1.62 2.09 15.21
C LEU A 183 -1.11 0.82 14.51
N GLN A 184 -0.14 0.14 15.11
CA GLN A 184 0.41 -1.10 14.57
C GLN A 184 -0.65 -2.22 14.53
N ASP A 185 -1.47 -2.35 15.58
CA ASP A 185 -2.56 -3.33 15.62
C ASP A 185 -3.59 -3.07 14.51
N VAL A 186 -4.03 -1.82 14.36
CA VAL A 186 -5.00 -1.42 13.32
C VAL A 186 -4.46 -1.69 11.91
N LEU A 187 -3.17 -1.45 11.69
CA LEU A 187 -2.53 -1.73 10.41
C LEU A 187 -2.43 -3.24 10.17
N GLY A 188 -2.07 -4.03 11.18
CA GLY A 188 -1.98 -5.50 11.08
C GLY A 188 -3.31 -6.14 10.67
N ASP A 189 -4.40 -5.82 11.36
CA ASP A 189 -5.72 -6.41 11.13
C ASP A 189 -6.31 -6.06 9.76
N ASN A 190 -6.11 -4.83 9.30
CA ASN A 190 -6.67 -4.37 8.03
C ASN A 190 -5.82 -4.76 6.81
N TRP A 191 -4.53 -5.04 7.00
CA TRP A 191 -3.62 -5.39 5.90
C TRP A 191 -4.03 -6.67 5.18
N THR A 192 -4.54 -7.67 5.90
CA THR A 192 -4.99 -8.93 5.31
C THR A 192 -6.18 -8.72 4.37
N ASN A 193 -7.06 -7.77 4.66
CA ASN A 193 -8.22 -7.46 3.82
C ASN A 193 -7.79 -6.79 2.50
N ILE A 194 -6.80 -5.90 2.56
CA ILE A 194 -6.22 -5.26 1.36
C ILE A 194 -5.58 -6.33 0.47
N SER A 195 -4.79 -7.23 1.05
CA SER A 195 -4.13 -8.31 0.30
C SER A 195 -5.14 -9.27 -0.36
N LEU A 196 -6.24 -9.60 0.34
CA LEU A 196 -7.32 -10.41 -0.22
C LEU A 196 -8.02 -9.71 -1.38
N ALA A 197 -8.33 -8.41 -1.25
CA ALA A 197 -8.98 -7.64 -2.32
C ALA A 197 -8.14 -7.61 -3.61
N VAL A 198 -6.82 -7.47 -3.50
CA VAL A 198 -5.89 -7.53 -4.64
C VAL A 198 -5.91 -8.93 -5.30
N THR A 199 -5.98 -9.99 -4.50
CA THR A 199 -5.95 -11.37 -5.01
C THR A 199 -7.22 -11.75 -5.78
N VAL A 200 -8.39 -11.26 -5.35
CA VAL A 200 -9.69 -11.57 -6.00
C VAL A 200 -9.76 -11.03 -7.44
N VAL A 201 -9.15 -9.88 -7.70
CA VAL A 201 -9.07 -9.27 -9.04
C VAL A 201 -8.37 -10.19 -10.05
N TYR A 202 -7.39 -10.98 -9.60
CA TYR A 202 -6.62 -11.89 -10.45
C TYR A 202 -7.42 -13.11 -10.95
N VAL A 203 -8.46 -13.53 -10.21
CA VAL A 203 -9.20 -14.78 -10.47
C VAL A 203 -10.28 -14.61 -11.56
N LEU A 204 -10.79 -13.40 -11.75
CA LEU A 204 -11.90 -13.13 -12.68
C LEU A 204 -11.52 -13.19 -14.17
N LEU A 205 -10.23 -13.28 -14.51
CA LEU A 205 -9.71 -13.32 -15.88
C LEU A 205 -9.66 -14.71 -16.53
N LEU A 206 -10.25 -15.75 -15.92
CA LEU A 206 -10.27 -17.10 -16.52
C LEU A 206 -11.27 -17.19 -17.69
N PRO A 207 -10.94 -17.87 -18.82
CA PRO A 207 -11.78 -17.82 -20.01
C PRO A 207 -13.11 -18.55 -19.82
N LEU A 208 -14.18 -17.95 -20.37
CA LEU A 208 -15.48 -18.58 -20.58
C LEU A 208 -15.30 -19.77 -21.55
N GLN A 209 -15.46 -20.99 -21.04
CA GLN A 209 -15.48 -22.20 -21.87
C GLN A 209 -16.60 -22.11 -22.90
N SER A 210 -16.27 -22.11 -24.20
CA SER A 210 -17.10 -22.74 -25.23
C SER A 210 -16.31 -22.89 -26.55
N GLU A 211 -15.74 -24.07 -26.77
CA GLU A 211 -15.65 -24.64 -28.11
C GLU A 211 -16.66 -25.78 -28.21
N PRO A 212 -17.49 -25.86 -29.27
CA PRO A 212 -18.10 -27.13 -29.63
C PRO A 212 -17.02 -27.99 -30.27
N GLU A 213 -16.77 -29.16 -29.69
CA GLU A 213 -15.82 -30.15 -30.17
C GLU A 213 -15.95 -30.38 -31.68
N THR A 214 -14.87 -30.15 -32.42
CA THR A 214 -14.57 -30.94 -33.61
C THR A 214 -13.06 -31.14 -33.70
N SER A 215 -12.69 -32.41 -33.65
CA SER A 215 -11.36 -33.03 -33.62
C SER A 215 -10.16 -32.23 -34.14
N ALA A 216 -9.09 -32.26 -33.32
CA ALA A 216 -7.69 -31.98 -33.62
C ALA A 216 -7.30 -30.51 -33.87
N GLY A 217 -6.99 -29.79 -32.79
CA GLY A 217 -6.29 -28.51 -32.82
C GLY A 217 -5.75 -28.17 -31.43
N PHE A 218 -4.47 -27.80 -31.35
CA PHE A 218 -3.70 -27.59 -30.13
C PHE A 218 -4.42 -26.76 -29.06
N LEU A 219 -4.69 -27.37 -27.90
CA LEU A 219 -5.01 -26.66 -26.67
C LEU A 219 -3.76 -25.92 -26.17
N LEU A 220 -3.63 -24.65 -26.52
CA LEU A 220 -2.74 -23.76 -25.77
C LEU A 220 -3.37 -23.55 -24.39
N SER A 221 -2.68 -24.05 -23.36
CA SER A 221 -3.03 -23.85 -21.95
C SER A 221 -3.25 -22.35 -21.68
N PRO A 222 -4.25 -21.97 -20.85
CA PRO A 222 -4.51 -20.58 -20.45
C PRO A 222 -3.27 -19.83 -19.94
N MET A 223 -2.29 -20.57 -19.39
CA MET A 223 -1.00 -20.05 -18.95
C MET A 223 -0.15 -19.44 -20.09
N ALA A 224 -0.27 -19.95 -21.32
CA ALA A 224 0.50 -19.46 -22.46
C ALA A 224 0.01 -18.08 -22.94
N PHE A 225 -1.28 -17.79 -22.78
CA PHE A 225 -1.86 -16.49 -23.17
C PHE A 225 -1.48 -15.39 -22.17
N PHE A 226 -1.42 -15.74 -20.87
CA PHE A 226 -1.02 -14.81 -19.82
C PHE A 226 0.47 -14.40 -19.92
N ARG A 227 1.32 -15.34 -20.36
CA ARG A 227 2.75 -15.07 -20.58
C ARG A 227 2.98 -14.05 -21.71
N ILE A 228 2.19 -14.12 -22.78
CA ILE A 228 2.25 -13.18 -23.91
C ILE A 228 1.76 -11.79 -23.50
N LEU A 229 0.68 -11.70 -22.71
CA LEU A 229 0.18 -10.41 -22.22
C LEU A 229 1.15 -9.73 -21.24
N LEU A 230 1.81 -10.51 -20.36
CA LEU A 230 2.85 -9.98 -19.48
C LEU A 230 4.11 -9.52 -20.23
N GLU A 231 4.51 -10.25 -21.29
CA GLU A 231 5.65 -9.86 -22.14
C GLU A 231 5.36 -8.59 -22.98
N ILE A 232 4.10 -8.31 -23.31
CA ILE A 232 3.69 -7.07 -24.00
C ILE A 232 3.56 -5.90 -23.02
N ALA A 233 3.02 -6.13 -21.82
CA ALA A 233 2.85 -5.09 -20.81
C ALA A 233 4.17 -4.63 -20.16
N TYR A 234 5.17 -5.52 -20.09
CA TYR A 234 6.48 -5.23 -19.51
C TYR A 234 7.63 -5.71 -20.42
N PRO A 235 7.94 -4.97 -21.51
CA PRO A 235 9.12 -5.29 -22.31
C PRO A 235 10.38 -4.95 -21.50
N THR A 236 11.24 -5.94 -21.28
CA THR A 236 12.59 -5.77 -20.70
C THR A 236 13.48 -4.87 -21.54
#